data_AF-A0A3M1UGT8-F1
#
_entry.id   AF-A0A3M1UGT8-F1
#
_cell.length_a   1.000
_cell.length_b   1.000
_cell.length_c   1.000
_cell.angle_alpha   90.00
_cell.angle_beta   90.00
_cell.angle_gamma   90.00
#
_symmetry.space_group_name_H-M   'P 1'
#
loop_
_entity.id
_entity.type
_entity.pdbx_description
1 polymer ?
#
loop_
_entity_poly.entity_id
_entity_poly.type
_entity_poly.pdbx_seq_one_letter_code
_entity_poly.pdbx_strand_id
1 'polypeptide(L)'
;MDCGEKFVLFRRPFPETLWLIGVGLADLVSTVVLWQLGLIVELNPIMRPLLERSVWLFSGVKILTLVAAYVVLQVYRTRDEQFCRLAAKWGAVAYVVVWVVWFTTGHVTR
;
A
#
# COMPACT_ATOMS: atom_id res chain seq x y z
N MET A 1 -23.38 -7.22 -10.83
CA MET A 1 -22.96 -6.78 -9.48
C MET A 1 -24.08 -7.14 -8.55
N ASP A 2 -23.91 -8.30 -7.92
CA ASP A 2 -24.97 -9.00 -7.18
C ASP A 2 -25.17 -8.33 -5.81
N CYS A 3 -26.39 -8.37 -5.28
CA CYS A 3 -26.79 -7.71 -4.04
C CYS A 3 -25.93 -8.14 -2.82
N GLY A 4 -25.30 -9.32 -2.90
CA GLY A 4 -24.36 -9.84 -1.90
C GLY A 4 -22.99 -9.15 -1.83
N GLU A 5 -22.47 -8.56 -2.91
CA GLU A 5 -21.11 -7.97 -2.92
C GLU A 5 -21.01 -6.73 -2.01
N LYS A 6 -22.09 -5.94 -1.92
CA LYS A 6 -22.12 -4.74 -1.05
C LYS A 6 -21.97 -5.11 0.42
N PHE A 7 -22.63 -6.18 0.87
CA PHE A 7 -22.54 -6.65 2.26
C PHE A 7 -21.13 -7.10 2.66
N VAL A 8 -20.39 -7.67 1.71
CA VAL A 8 -19.03 -8.15 1.95
C VAL A 8 -18.07 -6.99 2.19
N LEU A 9 -18.24 -5.87 1.48
CA LEU A 9 -17.37 -4.69 1.63
C LEU A 9 -17.47 -4.04 3.01
N PHE A 10 -18.67 -4.06 3.61
CA PHE A 10 -18.95 -3.51 4.95
C PHE A 10 -18.61 -4.48 6.08
N ARG A 11 -18.25 -5.73 5.77
CA ARG A 11 -17.81 -6.70 6.78
C ARG A 11 -16.45 -6.29 7.33
N ARG A 12 -16.24 -6.48 8.64
CA ARG A 12 -14.96 -6.16 9.29
C ARG A 12 -13.79 -6.85 8.54
N PRO A 13 -12.77 -6.09 8.12
CA PRO A 13 -11.57 -6.66 7.52
C PRO A 13 -10.81 -7.51 8.52
N PHE A 14 -10.00 -8.42 8.00
CA PHE A 14 -9.05 -9.14 8.84
C PHE A 14 -7.96 -8.18 9.33
N PRO A 15 -7.39 -8.40 10.54
CA PRO A 15 -6.28 -7.59 11.03
C PRO A 15 -5.11 -7.53 10.05
N GLU A 16 -4.82 -8.62 9.34
CA GLU A 16 -3.75 -8.71 8.34
C GLU A 16 -3.97 -7.74 7.17
N THR A 17 -5.22 -7.57 6.74
CA THR A 17 -5.59 -6.57 5.72
C THR A 17 -5.37 -5.16 6.27
N LEU A 18 -5.74 -4.89 7.52
CA LEU A 18 -5.49 -3.58 8.14
C LEU A 18 -3.99 -3.28 8.25
N TRP A 19 -3.16 -4.26 8.58
CA TRP A 19 -1.70 -4.11 8.58
C TRP A 19 -1.16 -3.77 7.20
N LEU A 20 -1.60 -4.48 6.16
CA LEU A 20 -1.19 -4.19 4.78
C LEU A 20 -1.53 -2.74 4.37
N ILE A 21 -2.76 -2.30 4.66
CA ILE A 21 -3.19 -0.94 4.36
C ILE A 21 -2.42 0.08 5.20
N GLY A 22 -2.24 -0.18 6.49
CA GLY A 22 -1.50 0.69 7.40
C GLY A 22 -0.04 0.89 6.97
N VAL A 23 0.65 -0.19 6.58
CA VAL A 23 2.02 -0.12 6.04
C VAL A 23 2.06 0.69 4.75
N GLY A 24 1.12 0.49 3.83
CA GLY A 24 1.04 1.27 2.60
C GLY A 24 0.76 2.77 2.81
N LEU A 25 -0.04 3.11 3.83
CA LEU A 25 -0.26 4.51 4.23
C LEU A 25 0.98 5.12 4.88
N ALA A 26 1.64 4.38 5.77
CA ALA A 26 2.89 4.81 6.39
C ALA A 26 3.96 5.09 5.34
N ASP A 27 4.07 4.22 4.34
CA ASP A 27 4.95 4.44 3.21
C ASP A 27 4.63 5.71 2.43
N LEU A 28 3.35 5.93 2.07
CA LEU A 28 2.92 7.15 1.39
C LEU A 28 3.35 8.39 2.16
N VAL A 29 3.03 8.44 3.45
CA VAL A 29 3.37 9.58 4.31
C VAL A 29 4.88 9.75 4.42
N SER A 30 5.62 8.66 4.67
CA SER A 30 7.08 8.71 4.77
C SER A 30 7.72 9.20 3.48
N THR A 31 7.23 8.74 2.33
CA THR A 31 7.76 9.11 1.03
C THR A 31 7.53 10.60 0.77
N VAL A 32 6.31 11.08 0.98
CA VAL A 32 5.98 12.50 0.76
C VAL A 32 6.79 13.41 1.67
N VAL A 33 6.86 13.09 2.97
CA VAL A 33 7.61 13.90 3.95
C VAL A 33 9.09 13.92 3.62
N LEU A 34 9.70 12.75 3.41
CA LEU A 34 11.13 12.66 3.13
C LEU A 34 11.50 13.27 1.77
N TRP A 35 10.63 13.14 0.77
CA TRP A 35 10.82 13.76 -0.54
C TRP A 35 10.75 15.29 -0.45
N GLN A 36 9.80 15.84 0.31
CA GLN A 36 9.71 17.29 0.54
C GLN A 36 10.93 17.85 1.27
N LEU A 37 11.56 17.03 2.12
CA LEU A 37 12.82 17.37 2.80
C LEU A 37 14.06 17.16 1.92
N GLY A 38 13.92 16.64 0.70
CA GLY A 38 15.04 16.33 -0.20
C GLY A 38 15.91 15.16 0.25
N LEU A 39 15.40 14.33 1.17
CA LEU A 39 16.18 13.25 1.81
C LEU A 39 16.15 11.93 1.00
N ILE A 40 15.23 11.80 0.04
CA ILE A 40 15.04 10.57 -0.72
C ILE A 40 14.71 10.84 -2.18
N VAL A 41 14.96 9.81 -3.00
CA VAL A 41 14.45 9.70 -4.38
C VAL A 41 13.51 8.50 -4.45
N GLU A 42 12.35 8.67 -5.09
CA GLU A 42 11.38 7.58 -5.28
C GLU A 42 12.00 6.43 -6.09
N LEU A 43 12.04 5.23 -5.51
CA LEU A 43 12.66 4.06 -6.14
C LEU A 43 11.78 3.47 -7.25
N ASN A 44 10.46 3.58 -7.12
CA ASN A 44 9.53 2.99 -8.07
C ASN A 44 9.57 3.79 -9.39
N PRO A 45 10.08 3.22 -10.50
CA PRO A 45 10.29 3.96 -11.75
C PRO A 45 8.97 4.45 -12.37
N ILE A 46 7.84 3.83 -12.02
CA ILE A 46 6.51 4.24 -12.46
C ILE A 46 5.99 5.40 -11.59
N MET A 47 6.24 5.36 -10.28
CA MET A 47 5.74 6.38 -9.36
C MET A 47 6.61 7.64 -9.31
N ARG A 48 7.91 7.51 -9.57
CA ARG A 48 8.86 8.63 -9.59
C ARG A 48 8.41 9.81 -10.46
N PRO A 49 8.05 9.64 -11.75
CA PRO A 49 7.58 10.76 -12.57
C PRO A 49 6.24 11.34 -12.07
N LEU A 50 5.42 10.56 -11.36
CA LEU A 50 4.20 11.08 -10.73
C LEU A 50 4.52 11.99 -9.55
N LEU A 51 5.48 11.58 -8.71
CA LEU A 51 5.93 12.36 -7.56
C LEU A 51 6.63 13.66 -7.99
N GLU A 52 7.51 13.56 -8.99
CA GLU A 52 8.21 14.72 -9.58
C GLU A 52 7.24 15.72 -10.22
N ARG A 53 6.12 15.25 -10.79
CA ARG A 53 5.08 16.12 -11.37
C ARG A 53 4.15 16.72 -10.31
N SER A 54 3.70 15.91 -9.35
CA SER A 54 2.77 16.34 -8.31
C SER A 54 2.67 15.33 -7.17
N VAL A 55 2.93 15.79 -5.95
CA VAL A 55 2.69 15.05 -4.71
C VAL A 55 1.23 14.58 -4.59
N TRP A 56 0.27 15.39 -5.05
CA TRP A 56 -1.14 15.04 -5.01
C TRP A 56 -1.47 13.89 -5.97
N LEU A 57 -0.87 13.90 -7.17
CA LEU A 57 -1.05 12.83 -8.15
C LEU A 57 -0.47 11.51 -7.64
N PHE A 58 0.76 11.55 -7.13
CA PHE A 58 1.40 10.39 -6.49
C PHE A 58 0.55 9.83 -5.34
N SER A 59 0.12 10.70 -4.42
CA SER A 59 -0.69 10.31 -3.27
C SER A 59 -2.02 9.71 -3.70
N GLY A 60 -2.69 10.34 -4.69
CA GLY A 60 -3.96 9.85 -5.24
C GLY A 60 -3.84 8.45 -5.85
N VAL A 61 -2.79 8.20 -6.65
CA VAL A 61 -2.55 6.88 -7.26
C VAL A 61 -2.23 5.83 -6.19
N LYS A 62 -1.41 6.14 -5.19
CA LYS A 62 -1.15 5.21 -4.07
C LYS A 62 -2.42 4.91 -3.27
N ILE A 63 -3.20 5.93 -2.89
CA ILE A 63 -4.47 5.74 -2.18
C ILE A 63 -5.42 4.86 -3.01
N LEU A 64 -5.56 5.14 -4.32
CA LEU A 64 -6.40 4.33 -5.21
C LEU A 64 -5.92 2.87 -5.26
N THR A 65 -4.61 2.64 -5.26
CA THR A 65 -4.02 1.29 -5.23
C THR A 65 -4.33 0.58 -3.91
N LEU A 66 -4.25 1.26 -2.76
CA LEU A 66 -4.60 0.71 -1.46
C LEU A 66 -6.10 0.38 -1.37
N VAL A 67 -6.95 1.28 -1.86
CA VAL A 67 -8.40 1.04 -1.93
C VAL A 67 -8.70 -0.15 -2.83
N ALA A 68 -8.07 -0.25 -4.00
CA ALA A 68 -8.24 -1.39 -4.91
C ALA A 68 -7.81 -2.70 -4.24
N ALA A 69 -6.65 -2.73 -3.57
CA ALA A 69 -6.19 -3.90 -2.84
C ALA A 69 -7.16 -4.31 -1.71
N TYR A 70 -7.67 -3.34 -0.95
CA TYR A 70 -8.69 -3.59 0.07
C TYR A 70 -9.96 -4.19 -0.53
N VAL A 71 -10.49 -3.58 -1.59
CA VAL A 71 -11.73 -4.04 -2.27
C VAL A 71 -11.53 -5.46 -2.82
N VAL A 72 -10.41 -5.72 -3.50
CA VAL A 72 -10.11 -7.05 -4.07
C VAL A 72 -10.04 -8.12 -2.98
N LEU A 73 -9.31 -7.86 -1.89
CA LEU A 73 -9.21 -8.81 -0.78
C LEU A 73 -10.56 -9.06 -0.11
N GLN A 74 -11.37 -8.01 0.05
CA GLN A 74 -12.70 -8.14 0.63
C GLN A 74 -13.65 -8.90 -0.29
N VAL A 75 -13.69 -8.60 -1.58
CA VAL A 75 -14.57 -9.32 -2.53
C VAL A 75 -14.13 -10.79 -2.63
N TYR A 76 -12.81 -11.04 -2.74
CA TYR A 76 -12.27 -12.38 -2.94
C TYR A 76 -12.34 -13.27 -1.69
N ARG A 77 -12.48 -12.70 -0.49
CA ARG A 77 -12.60 -13.49 0.75
C ARG A 77 -13.76 -14.49 0.73
N THR A 78 -14.81 -14.20 -0.04
CA THR A 78 -15.97 -15.10 -0.18
C THR A 78 -15.63 -16.41 -0.87
N ARG A 79 -14.54 -16.42 -1.65
CA ARG A 79 -14.01 -17.61 -2.32
C ARG A 79 -12.99 -18.33 -1.46
N ASP A 80 -12.05 -17.59 -0.87
CA ASP A 80 -11.01 -18.16 -0.01
C ASP A 80 -10.53 -17.15 1.04
N GLU A 81 -11.03 -17.27 2.27
CA GLU A 81 -10.62 -16.41 3.38
C GLU A 81 -9.16 -16.66 3.81
N GLN A 82 -8.69 -17.92 3.75
CA GLN A 82 -7.34 -18.28 4.21
C GLN A 82 -6.29 -17.70 3.27
N PHE A 83 -6.52 -17.79 1.96
CA PHE A 83 -5.68 -17.15 0.95
C PHE A 83 -5.61 -15.65 1.16
N CYS A 84 -6.75 -14.96 1.32
CA CYS A 84 -6.76 -13.49 1.53
C CYS A 84 -5.96 -13.08 2.78
N ARG A 85 -6.07 -13.83 3.88
CA ARG A 85 -5.30 -13.56 5.10
C ARG A 85 -3.80 -13.76 4.91
N LEU A 86 -3.40 -14.85 4.26
CA LEU A 86 -1.99 -15.13 3.95
C LEU A 86 -1.42 -14.10 2.98
N ALA A 87 -2.16 -13.76 1.91
CA ALA A 87 -1.76 -12.74 0.94
C ALA A 87 -1.57 -11.38 1.60
N ALA A 88 -2.49 -10.96 2.48
CA ALA A 88 -2.36 -9.70 3.21
C ALA A 88 -1.17 -9.70 4.17
N LYS A 89 -0.98 -10.79 4.93
CA LYS A 89 0.14 -10.95 5.87
C LYS A 89 1.48 -10.92 5.15
N TRP A 90 1.65 -11.78 4.14
CA TRP A 90 2.90 -11.87 3.39
C TRP A 90 3.16 -10.63 2.55
N GLY A 91 2.12 -10.00 2.00
CA GLY A 91 2.21 -8.71 1.33
C GLY A 91 2.76 -7.63 2.26
N ALA A 92 2.23 -7.53 3.49
CA ALA A 92 2.70 -6.55 4.46
C ALA A 92 4.16 -6.83 4.88
N VAL A 93 4.49 -8.09 5.17
CA VAL A 93 5.87 -8.49 5.53
C VAL A 93 6.85 -8.21 4.41
N ALA A 94 6.56 -8.64 3.18
CA ALA A 94 7.41 -8.41 2.03
C ALA A 94 7.62 -6.91 1.80
N TYR A 95 6.57 -6.11 1.95
CA TYR A 95 6.66 -4.66 1.82
C TYR A 95 7.57 -4.04 2.87
N VAL A 96 7.39 -4.39 4.15
CA VAL A 96 8.24 -3.90 5.24
C VAL A 96 9.70 -4.31 5.02
N VAL A 97 9.96 -5.54 4.57
CA VAL A 97 11.32 -6.00 4.25
C VAL A 97 11.94 -5.15 3.15
N VAL A 98 11.23 -4.93 2.03
CA VAL A 98 11.71 -4.07 0.93
C VAL A 98 11.99 -2.65 1.44
N TRP A 99 11.09 -2.10 2.25
CA TRP A 99 11.22 -0.77 2.84
C TRP A 99 12.45 -0.68 3.75
N VAL A 100 12.62 -1.61 4.69
CA VAL A 100 13.77 -1.65 5.60
C VAL A 100 15.09 -1.79 4.84
N VAL A 101 15.14 -2.71 3.86
CA VAL A 101 16.34 -2.88 3.03
C VAL A 101 16.67 -1.58 2.32
N TRP A 102 15.70 -0.95 1.65
CA TRP A 102 15.93 0.29 0.93
C TRP A 102 16.43 1.44 1.83
N PHE A 103 15.85 1.61 3.01
CA PHE A 103 16.29 2.62 3.98
C PHE A 103 17.70 2.35 4.52
N THR A 104 18.06 1.08 4.74
CA THR A 104 19.35 0.71 5.33
C THR A 104 20.49 0.62 4.32
N THR A 105 20.20 0.32 3.04
CA THR A 105 21.23 0.22 1.98
C THR A 105 21.61 1.56 1.34
N GLY A 106 21.12 2.71 1.85
CA GLY A 106 21.76 4.01 1.60
C GLY A 106 21.21 4.86 0.45
N HIS A 107 19.91 4.77 0.14
CA HIS A 107 19.24 5.76 -0.74
C HIS A 107 18.66 6.97 0.02
N VAL A 108 18.99 7.11 1.30
CA VAL A 108 18.80 8.35 2.06
C VAL A 108 19.97 9.26 1.70
N THR A 109 19.74 10.20 0.79
CA THR A 109 20.74 11.22 0.45
C THR A 109 20.95 12.11 1.68
N ARG A 110 22.17 12.13 2.22
CA ARG A 110 22.63 13.24 3.06
C ARG A 110 22.84 14.48 2.22
#